data_AF-A0A2G6CE39-F1
#
_entry.id   AF-A0A2G6CE39-F1
#
_cell.length_a   1.000
_cell.length_b   1.000
_cell.length_c   1.000
_cell.angle_alpha   90.00
_cell.angle_beta   90.00
_cell.angle_gamma   90.00
#
_symmetry.space_group_name_H-M   'P 1'
#
loop_
_entity.id
_entity.type
_entity.pdbx_description
1 polymer ?
#
loop_
_entity_poly.entity_id
_entity_poly.type
_entity_poly.pdbx_seq_one_letter_code
_entity_poly.pdbx_strand_id
1 'polypeptide(L)' 'MGKVVGYGVGGILIVLGVLALIGAVELVVADAGLEAIAQGFLVPISLFVVGGFLIYMMQEERNK' A
#
# COMPACT_ATOMS: atom_id res chain seq x y z
N MET A 1 -17.44 -14.12 7.43
CA MET A 1 -15.98 -14.17 7.63
C MET A 1 -15.19 -13.46 6.53
N GLY A 2 -15.46 -13.72 5.24
CA GLY A 2 -14.72 -13.09 4.13
C GLY A 2 -14.61 -11.55 4.16
N LYS A 3 -15.70 -10.86 4.51
CA LYS A 3 -15.71 -9.38 4.58
C LYS A 3 -14.77 -8.80 5.64
N VAL A 4 -14.77 -9.39 6.84
CA VAL A 4 -13.89 -8.96 7.95
C VAL A 4 -12.43 -9.20 7.60
N VAL A 5 -12.13 -10.34 6.95
CA VAL A 5 -10.80 -10.66 6.46
C VAL A 5 -10.38 -9.68 5.36
N GLY A 6 -11.27 -9.32 4.43
CA GLY A 6 -10.98 -8.36 3.35
C GLY A 6 -10.62 -6.96 3.87
N TYR A 7 -11.41 -6.39 4.79
CA TYR A 7 -11.07 -5.11 5.42
C TYR A 7 -9.79 -5.20 6.27
N GLY A 8 -9.59 -6.32 6.99
CA GLY A 8 -8.40 -6.53 7.81
C GLY A 8 -7.13 -6.60 6.97
N VAL A 9 -7.11 -7.44 5.93
CA VAL A 9 -5.97 -7.58 5.01
C VAL A 9 -5.73 -6.27 4.27
N GLY A 10 -6.78 -5.63 3.73
CA GLY A 10 -6.66 -4.34 3.07
C GLY A 10 -6.03 -3.29 3.98
N GLY A 11 -6.52 -3.17 5.22
CA GLY A 11 -5.96 -2.26 6.22
C GLY A 11 -4.50 -2.54 6.56
N ILE A 12 -4.12 -3.81 6.75
CA ILE A 12 -2.73 -4.21 6.99
C ILE A 12 -1.83 -3.81 5.81
N LEU A 13 -2.28 -4.03 4.57
CA LEU A 13 -1.51 -3.63 3.38
C LEU A 13 -1.31 -2.12 3.32
N ILE A 14 -2.31 -1.31 3.68
CA ILE A 14 -2.15 0.15 3.78
C ILE A 14 -1.10 0.50 4.84
N VAL A 15 -1.15 -0.11 6.03
CA VAL A 15 -0.16 0.15 7.10
C VAL A 15 1.25 -0.22 6.64
N LEU A 16 1.43 -1.39 6.02
CA LEU A 16 2.71 -1.81 5.45
C LEU A 16 3.18 -0.87 4.33
N GLY A 17 2.26 -0.36 3.52
CA GLY A 17 2.55 0.64 2.49
C GLY A 17 3.10 1.94 3.08
N VAL A 18 2.55 2.41 4.21
CA VAL A 18 3.07 3.59 4.91
C VAL A 18 4.47 3.35 5.45
N LEU A 19 4.73 2.18 6.05
CA LEU A 19 6.06 1.83 6.55
C LEU A 19 7.10 1.74 5.42
N ALA A 20 6.74 1.12 4.30
CA ALA A 20 7.60 1.06 3.11
C ALA A 20 7.84 2.44 2.49
N LEU A 21 6.85 3.34 2.55
CA LEU A 21 6.96 4.71 2.06
C LEU A 21 8.01 5.51 2.83
N ILE A 22 8.15 5.29 4.15
CA ILE A 22 9.21 5.92 4.96
C ILE A 22 10.58 5.56 4.39
N GLY A 23 10.85 4.27 4.13
CA GLY A 23 12.11 3.83 3.53
C GLY A 23 12.34 4.39 2.12
N ALA A 24 11.29 4.52 1.31
CA ALA A 24 11.38 5.15 0.00
C ALA A 24 11.74 6.65 0.08
N VAL A 25 11.21 7.36 1.08
CA VAL A 25 11.54 8.77 1.35
C VAL A 25 12.97 8.91 1.84
N GLU A 26 13.48 7.98 2.65
CA GLU A 26 14.89 7.99 3.07
C GLU A 26 15.85 7.94 1.87
N LEU A 27 15.51 7.19 0.82
CA LEU A 27 16.31 7.16 -0.42
C LEU A 27 16.35 8.52 -1.12
N VAL A 28 15.25 9.28 -1.09
CA VAL A 28 15.20 10.65 -1.64
C VAL A 28 16.04 11.60 -0.81
N VAL A 29 15.95 11.50 0.51
CA VAL A 29 16.73 12.34 1.45
C VAL A 29 18.23 12.04 1.35
N ALA A 30 18.59 10.78 1.08
CA ALA A 30 19.97 10.34 0.90
C ALA A 30 20.56 10.70 -0.48
N ASP A 31 19.83 11.43 -1.33
CA ASP A 31 20.22 11.74 -2.72
C ASP A 31 20.60 10.49 -3.52
N ALA A 32 19.86 9.40 -3.32
CA ALA A 32 20.07 8.17 -4.05
C ALA A 32 19.80 8.38 -5.56
N GLY A 33 20.41 7.54 -6.39
CA GLY A 33 20.16 7.58 -7.83
C GLY A 33 18.68 7.41 -8.17
N LEU A 34 18.24 8.05 -9.26
CA LEU A 34 16.83 8.04 -9.71
C LEU A 34 16.24 6.63 -9.82
N GLU A 35 17.04 5.66 -10.28
CA GLU A 35 16.63 4.26 -10.36
C GLU A 35 16.31 3.66 -8.98
N ALA A 36 17.15 3.92 -7.97
CA ALA A 36 16.95 3.43 -6.62
C ALA A 36 15.70 4.05 -5.99
N ILE A 37 15.47 5.35 -6.22
CA ILE A 37 14.24 6.04 -5.79
C ILE A 37 13.03 5.38 -6.46
N ALA A 38 13.04 5.23 -7.78
CA ALA A 38 11.92 4.62 -8.51
C ALA A 38 11.59 3.22 -7.97
N GLN A 39 12.61 2.38 -7.75
CA GLN A 39 12.44 1.06 -7.16
C GLN A 39 11.89 1.12 -5.72
N GLY A 40 12.38 2.04 -4.90
CA GLY A 40 11.92 2.26 -3.53
C GLY A 40 10.43 2.58 -3.44
N PHE A 41 9.89 3.34 -4.40
CA PHE A 41 8.47 3.70 -4.43
C PHE A 41 7.55 2.60 -5.02
N LEU A 42 8.07 1.60 -5.74
CA LEU A 42 7.24 0.55 -6.34
C LEU A 42 6.45 -0.25 -5.31
N VAL A 43 7.10 -0.65 -4.22
CA VAL A 43 6.48 -1.46 -3.16
C VAL A 43 5.36 -0.71 -2.43
N PRO A 44 5.58 0.49 -1.85
CA PRO A 44 4.51 1.20 -1.14
C PRO A 44 3.32 1.53 -2.05
N ILE A 45 3.57 1.94 -3.31
CA ILE A 45 2.49 2.21 -4.27
C ILE A 45 1.66 0.96 -4.53
N SER A 46 2.31 -0.19 -4.75
CA SER A 46 1.62 -1.45 -5.01
C SER A 46 0.76 -1.88 -3.81
N LEU A 47 1.27 -1.71 -2.60
CA LEU A 47 0.53 -2.01 -1.36
C LEU A 47 -0.70 -1.11 -1.19
N PHE A 48 -0.60 0.18 -1.51
CA PHE A 48 -1.74 1.08 -1.49
C PHE A 48 -2.80 0.73 -2.54
N VAL A 49 -2.37 0.38 -3.76
CA VAL A 49 -3.30 -0.02 -4.83
C VAL A 49 -4.04 -1.29 -4.46
N VAL A 50 -3.32 -2.35 -4.05
CA VAL A 50 -3.94 -3.63 -3.71
C VAL A 50 -4.78 -3.52 -2.44
N GLY A 51 -4.26 -2.87 -1.39
CA GLY A 51 -4.97 -2.67 -0.14
C GLY A 51 -6.23 -1.84 -0.31
N GLY A 52 -6.14 -0.73 -1.07
CA GLY A 52 -7.27 0.13 -1.40
C GLY A 52 -8.32 -0.59 -2.25
N PHE A 53 -7.88 -1.39 -3.22
CA PHE A 53 -8.78 -2.18 -4.07
C PHE A 53 -9.57 -3.22 -3.27
N LEU A 54 -8.93 -3.92 -2.33
CA LEU A 54 -9.61 -4.86 -1.44
C LEU A 54 -10.66 -4.15 -0.58
N ILE A 55 -10.33 -3.00 -0.01
CA ILE A 55 -11.28 -2.20 0.77
C ILE A 55 -12.45 -1.74 -0.11
N TYR A 56 -12.17 -1.27 -1.33
CA TYR A 56 -13.20 -0.87 -2.30
C TYR A 56 -14.16 -2.01 -2.64
N MET A 57 -13.64 -3.21 -2.97
CA MET A 57 -14.48 -4.37 -3.27
C MET A 57 -15.40 -4.72 -2.09
N MET A 58 -14.87 -4.69 -0.86
CA MET A 58 -15.68 -4.97 0.34
C MET A 58 -16.73 -3.87 0.61
N GLN A 59 -16.49 -2.63 0.19
CA GLN A 59 -17.49 -1.56 0.25
C GLN A 59 -18.57 -1.76 -0.81
N GLU A 60 -18.19 -2.13 -2.04
CA GLU A 60 -19.14 -2.41 -3.12
C GLU A 60 -20.07 -3.58 -2.76
N GLU A 61 -19.54 -4.66 -2.18
CA GLU A 61 -20.33 -5.78 -1.65
C GLU A 61 -21.23 -5.44 -0.45
N ARG A 62 -20.98 -4.30 0.22
CA ARG A 62 -21.85 -3.83 1.32
C ARG A 62 -23.02 -3.00 0.78
N ASN A 63 -22.85 -2.38 -0.38
CA ASN A 63 -23.84 -1.51 -1.00
C ASN A 63 -24.79 -2.24 -1.94
N LYS A 64 -24.55 -3.54 -2.20
CA LYS A 64 -25.45 -4.47 -2.89
C LYS A 64 -26.35 -5.18 -1.87
#